data_AF-A0A225X212-F1
#
_entry.id   AF-A0A225X212-F1
#
_cell.length_a   1.000
_cell.length_b   1.000
_cell.length_c   1.000
_cell.angle_alpha   90.00
_cell.angle_beta   90.00
_cell.angle_gamma   90.00
#
_symmetry.space_group_name_H-M   'P 1'
#
loop_
_entity.id
_entity.type
_entity.pdbx_description
1 polymer ?
#
loop_
_entity_poly.entity_id
_entity_poly.type
_entity_poly.pdbx_seq_one_letter_code
_entity_poly.pdbx_strand_id
1 'polypeptide(L)'
;MVFLNKLESWPYSVFPGFGFDLAYSDVYCFMTSAWLNDNAVTAFGVVLSRYKNYSIVVLPPLAKKKKQEGMGILPAKTVMEIIGGIAAKPFVFLPVNFGCVHWACLVVDRQAKLVMVNDNLDKKSNKKKLKNVADEIGAQW
;
A
#
# COMPACT_ATOMS: atom_id res chain seq x y z
N MET A 1 -7.03 9.98 -34.84
CA MET A 1 -7.89 10.76 -33.90
C MET A 1 -7.70 10.36 -32.43
N VAL A 2 -7.64 9.07 -32.08
CA VAL A 2 -7.50 8.60 -30.67
C VAL A 2 -6.22 9.05 -29.97
N PHE A 3 -5.10 9.17 -30.69
CA PHE A 3 -3.81 9.55 -30.11
C PHE A 3 -3.72 11.04 -29.75
N LEU A 4 -4.35 11.92 -30.56
CA LEU A 4 -4.41 13.37 -30.31
C LEU A 4 -5.32 13.70 -29.13
N ASN A 5 -6.51 13.08 -29.06
CA ASN A 5 -7.39 13.25 -27.89
C ASN A 5 -6.70 12.83 -26.59
N LYS A 6 -5.85 11.78 -26.61
CA LYS A 6 -5.05 11.37 -25.44
C LYS A 6 -3.96 12.36 -25.04
N LEU A 7 -3.43 13.14 -25.99
CA LEU A 7 -2.49 14.23 -25.70
C LEU A 7 -3.21 15.47 -25.15
N GLU A 8 -4.46 15.70 -25.55
CA GLU A 8 -5.29 16.80 -25.03
C GLU A 8 -5.85 16.54 -23.62
N SER A 9 -6.20 15.29 -23.31
CA SER A 9 -6.64 14.86 -21.96
C SER A 9 -5.49 14.37 -21.07
N TRP A 10 -4.25 14.62 -21.50
CA TRP A 10 -3.03 14.39 -20.72
C TRP A 10 -2.91 15.46 -19.63
N PRO A 11 -2.55 15.14 -18.37
CA PRO A 11 -2.16 13.84 -17.81
C PRO A 11 -3.29 13.06 -17.08
N TYR A 12 -4.55 13.50 -17.18
CA TYR A 12 -5.65 12.99 -16.33
C TYR A 12 -6.47 11.86 -16.94
N SER A 13 -6.06 11.34 -18.09
CA SER A 13 -6.74 10.21 -18.73
C SER A 13 -6.59 8.94 -17.90
N VAL A 14 -7.71 8.30 -17.57
CA VAL A 14 -7.75 7.09 -16.73
C VAL A 14 -7.37 5.85 -17.55
N PHE A 15 -6.53 4.99 -16.98
CA PHE A 15 -6.18 3.69 -17.51
C PHE A 15 -7.21 2.63 -17.10
N PRO A 16 -7.77 1.86 -18.06
CA PRO A 16 -8.69 0.78 -17.74
C PRO A 16 -7.96 -0.43 -17.13
N GLY A 17 -8.69 -1.27 -16.38
CA GLY A 17 -8.23 -2.59 -15.96
C GLY A 17 -7.47 -2.67 -14.63
N PHE A 18 -7.47 -1.59 -13.84
CA PHE A 18 -6.86 -1.54 -12.51
C PHE A 18 -7.87 -1.63 -11.35
N GLY A 19 -9.16 -1.44 -11.62
CA GLY A 19 -10.21 -1.46 -10.59
C GLY A 19 -10.33 -0.17 -9.77
N PHE A 20 -9.59 0.88 -10.16
CA PHE A 20 -9.66 2.24 -9.62
C PHE A 20 -9.21 3.23 -10.71
N ASP A 21 -9.45 4.52 -10.46
CA ASP A 21 -9.06 5.60 -11.37
C ASP A 21 -7.54 5.85 -11.29
N LEU A 22 -6.78 5.16 -12.15
CA LEU A 22 -5.35 5.38 -12.34
C LEU A 22 -5.11 6.33 -13.51
N ALA A 23 -4.51 7.49 -13.28
CA ALA A 23 -4.22 8.46 -14.36
C ALA A 23 -2.76 8.43 -14.83
N TYR A 24 -2.46 9.06 -15.97
CA TYR A 24 -1.07 9.21 -16.43
C TYR A 24 -0.20 9.98 -15.43
N SER A 25 -0.76 10.99 -14.75
CA SER A 25 -0.08 11.71 -13.68
C SER A 25 0.40 10.80 -12.54
N ASP A 26 -0.31 9.71 -12.28
CA ASP A 26 0.06 8.77 -11.20
C ASP A 26 1.23 7.89 -11.58
N VAL A 27 1.40 7.54 -12.86
CA VAL A 27 2.51 6.70 -13.33
C VAL A 27 3.73 7.53 -13.73
N TYR A 28 3.59 8.84 -13.90
CA TYR A 28 4.70 9.73 -14.25
C TYR A 28 5.84 9.66 -13.23
N CYS A 29 5.53 9.36 -11.95
CA CYS A 29 6.53 9.24 -10.89
C CYS A 29 7.56 8.12 -11.12
N PHE A 30 7.32 7.19 -12.05
CA PHE A 30 8.30 6.15 -12.41
C PHE A 30 9.42 6.64 -13.34
N MET A 31 9.28 7.80 -13.99
CA MET A 31 10.24 8.20 -15.03
C MET A 31 11.56 8.75 -14.48
N THR A 32 11.57 9.67 -13.52
CA THR A 32 12.79 10.08 -12.78
C THR A 32 12.44 10.79 -11.47
N SER A 33 13.31 10.62 -10.44
CA SER A 33 13.46 11.41 -9.19
C SER A 33 12.21 11.91 -8.45
N ALA A 34 11.04 11.36 -8.74
CA ALA A 34 9.77 11.73 -8.12
C ALA A 34 9.37 10.69 -7.07
N TRP A 35 8.65 11.15 -6.06
CA TRP A 35 8.07 10.25 -5.06
C TRP A 35 6.94 9.44 -5.69
N LEU A 36 6.95 8.13 -5.46
CA LEU A 36 5.81 7.27 -5.79
C LEU A 36 4.60 7.73 -4.96
N ASN A 37 3.46 7.90 -5.61
CA ASN A 37 2.20 8.15 -4.94
C ASN A 37 1.44 6.84 -4.65
N ASP A 38 0.37 6.92 -3.85
CA ASP A 38 -0.38 5.75 -3.41
C ASP A 38 -1.03 5.00 -4.58
N ASN A 39 -1.51 5.72 -5.60
CA ASN A 39 -2.09 5.14 -6.82
C ASN A 39 -1.05 4.35 -7.62
N ALA A 40 0.18 4.88 -7.76
CA ALA A 40 1.29 4.24 -8.44
C ALA A 40 1.69 2.92 -7.76
N VAL A 41 1.78 2.93 -6.43
CA VAL A 41 2.09 1.73 -5.63
C VAL A 41 0.95 0.72 -5.69
N THR A 42 -0.30 1.18 -5.65
CA THR A 42 -1.49 0.31 -5.80
C THR A 42 -1.49 -0.36 -7.18
N ALA A 43 -1.27 0.41 -8.25
CA ALA A 43 -1.16 -0.11 -9.61
C ALA A 43 -0.04 -1.14 -9.75
N PHE A 44 1.13 -0.87 -9.16
CA PHE A 44 2.25 -1.81 -9.16
C PHE A 44 1.88 -3.14 -8.52
N GLY A 45 1.17 -3.14 -7.39
CA GLY A 45 0.73 -4.37 -6.76
C GLY A 45 -0.39 -5.09 -7.51
N VAL A 46 -1.31 -4.38 -8.19
CA VAL A 46 -2.28 -5.01 -9.11
C VAL A 46 -1.53 -5.77 -10.21
N VAL A 47 -0.51 -5.16 -10.82
CA VAL A 47 0.29 -5.82 -11.86
C VAL A 47 0.99 -7.06 -11.30
N LEU A 48 1.65 -6.95 -10.15
CA LEU A 48 2.43 -8.07 -9.60
C LEU A 48 1.58 -9.21 -9.09
N SER A 49 0.37 -8.93 -8.60
CA SER A 49 -0.59 -9.97 -8.17
C SER A 49 -0.95 -10.95 -9.30
N ARG A 50 -0.78 -10.54 -10.57
CA ARG A 50 -0.97 -11.39 -11.75
C ARG A 50 0.14 -12.42 -11.93
N TYR A 51 1.33 -12.17 -11.37
CA TYR A 51 2.53 -12.97 -11.61
C TYR A 51 3.08 -13.64 -10.35
N LYS A 52 2.55 -13.33 -9.16
CA LYS A 52 3.11 -13.74 -7.88
C LYS A 52 2.05 -14.18 -6.88
N ASN A 53 2.50 -14.92 -5.87
CA ASN A 53 1.65 -15.52 -4.84
C ASN A 53 1.36 -14.56 -3.67
N TYR A 54 1.21 -13.26 -3.92
CA TYR A 54 0.90 -12.30 -2.88
C TYR A 54 -0.27 -11.38 -3.27
N SER A 55 -0.92 -10.84 -2.25
CA SER A 55 -1.86 -9.73 -2.39
C SER A 55 -1.20 -8.44 -1.89
N ILE A 56 -1.67 -7.29 -2.37
CA ILE A 56 -1.23 -5.98 -1.90
C ILE A 56 -2.39 -5.28 -1.20
N VAL A 57 -2.11 -4.59 -0.09
CA VAL A 57 -3.04 -3.65 0.53
C VAL A 57 -2.24 -2.42 0.93
N VAL A 58 -2.42 -1.31 0.21
CA VAL A 58 -1.73 -0.06 0.54
C VAL A 58 -2.35 0.50 1.82
N LEU A 59 -1.53 0.66 2.85
CA LEU A 59 -2.02 1.16 4.13
C LEU A 59 -2.25 2.68 4.05
N PRO A 60 -3.33 3.17 4.67
CA PRO A 60 -3.58 4.60 4.73
C PRO A 60 -2.48 5.29 5.54
N PRO A 61 -2.33 6.62 5.39
CA PRO A 61 -1.39 7.38 6.20
C PRO A 61 -1.59 7.12 7.70
N LEU A 62 -0.55 6.62 8.36
CA LEU A 62 -0.60 6.35 9.79
C LEU A 62 -0.67 7.68 10.55
N ALA A 63 -1.87 8.01 11.05
CA ALA A 63 -2.15 9.26 11.72
C ALA A 63 -1.19 9.51 12.90
N LYS A 64 -0.88 10.77 13.17
CA LYS A 64 -0.14 11.19 14.37
C LYS A 64 -0.97 11.09 15.66
N LYS A 65 -2.30 10.88 15.54
CA LYS A 65 -3.22 10.98 16.68
C LYS A 65 -2.93 9.86 17.69
N LYS A 66 -3.02 10.22 18.98
CA LYS A 66 -3.02 9.25 20.07
C LYS A 66 -4.13 8.23 19.80
N LYS A 67 -3.82 6.94 19.94
CA LYS A 67 -4.80 5.86 19.94
C LYS A 67 -5.93 6.26 20.88
N GLN A 68 -7.15 6.46 20.37
CA GLN A 68 -8.31 6.55 21.24
C GLN A 68 -8.48 5.17 21.88
N GLU A 69 -8.68 5.14 23.19
CA GLU A 69 -8.90 3.88 23.91
C GLU A 69 -10.00 3.06 23.23
N GLY A 70 -9.68 1.79 22.93
CA GLY A 70 -10.59 0.88 22.22
C GLY A 70 -10.58 0.94 20.69
N MET A 71 -9.94 1.94 20.05
CA MET A 71 -9.82 1.98 18.58
C MET A 71 -8.49 1.40 18.07
N GLY A 72 -8.57 0.61 16.99
CA GLY A 72 -7.42 0.14 16.21
C GLY A 72 -6.67 1.29 15.53
N ILE A 73 -5.41 1.04 15.17
CA ILE A 73 -4.54 1.96 14.43
C ILE A 73 -5.00 2.01 12.97
N LEU A 74 -5.45 0.87 12.43
CA LEU A 74 -5.95 0.78 11.07
C LEU A 74 -7.47 0.97 11.03
N PRO A 75 -8.00 1.62 9.98
CA PRO A 75 -9.44 1.59 9.72
C PRO A 75 -9.94 0.14 9.57
N ALA A 76 -11.13 -0.15 10.09
CA ALA A 76 -11.72 -1.50 10.03
C ALA A 76 -11.78 -2.06 8.60
N LYS A 77 -12.05 -1.21 7.60
CA LYS A 77 -12.02 -1.59 6.18
C LYS A 77 -10.66 -2.15 5.75
N THR A 78 -9.59 -1.46 6.12
CA THR A 78 -8.21 -1.89 5.81
C THR A 78 -7.90 -3.22 6.50
N VAL A 79 -8.32 -3.40 7.75
CA VAL A 79 -8.14 -4.68 8.46
C VAL A 79 -8.86 -5.82 7.73
N MET A 80 -10.10 -5.60 7.28
CA MET A 80 -10.85 -6.61 6.51
C MET A 80 -10.17 -6.96 5.18
N GLU A 81 -9.62 -5.97 4.47
CA GLU A 81 -8.87 -6.20 3.23
C GLU A 81 -7.60 -7.04 3.48
N ILE A 82 -6.88 -6.75 4.56
CA ILE A 82 -5.71 -7.54 4.98
C ILE A 82 -6.11 -8.98 5.30
N ILE A 83 -7.16 -9.18 6.10
CA ILE A 83 -7.66 -10.51 6.45
C ILE A 83 -8.08 -11.29 5.19
N GLY A 84 -8.80 -10.64 4.26
CA GLY A 84 -9.15 -11.24 2.97
C GLY A 84 -7.91 -11.62 2.15
N GLY A 85 -6.88 -10.76 2.15
CA GLY A 85 -5.59 -11.04 1.52
C GLY A 85 -4.87 -12.24 2.11
N ILE A 86 -4.86 -12.35 3.45
CA ILE A 86 -4.27 -13.49 4.18
C ILE A 86 -5.03 -14.77 3.85
N ALA A 87 -6.35 -14.75 3.83
CA ALA A 87 -7.15 -15.92 3.46
C ALA A 87 -6.85 -16.38 2.02
N ALA A 88 -6.66 -15.43 1.09
CA ALA A 88 -6.50 -15.72 -0.33
C ALA A 88 -5.08 -16.11 -0.76
N LYS A 89 -4.03 -15.57 -0.12
CA LYS A 89 -2.63 -15.70 -0.57
C LYS A 89 -1.68 -16.02 0.60
N PRO A 90 -0.56 -16.74 0.34
CA PRO A 90 0.43 -17.03 1.39
C PRO A 90 1.13 -15.77 1.92
N PHE A 91 1.24 -14.73 1.10
CA PHE A 91 1.86 -13.46 1.48
C PHE A 91 0.91 -12.28 1.24
N VAL A 92 0.97 -11.29 2.14
CA VAL A 92 0.32 -9.99 1.95
C VAL A 92 1.35 -8.88 2.09
N PHE A 93 1.48 -8.06 1.06
CA PHE A 93 2.38 -6.92 1.02
C PHE A 93 1.64 -5.65 1.43
N LEU A 94 2.15 -4.94 2.44
CA LEU A 94 1.49 -3.80 3.08
C LEU A 94 2.40 -2.56 3.03
N PRO A 95 2.50 -1.88 1.87
CA PRO A 95 3.27 -0.66 1.78
C PRO A 95 2.60 0.47 2.58
N VAL A 96 3.42 1.31 3.20
CA VAL A 96 3.01 2.43 4.05
C VAL A 96 3.71 3.70 3.61
N ASN A 97 2.92 4.73 3.32
CA ASN A 97 3.43 6.06 3.01
C ASN A 97 3.54 6.91 4.28
N PHE A 98 4.75 7.36 4.59
CA PHE A 98 5.03 8.28 5.69
C PHE A 98 5.21 9.71 5.16
N GLY A 99 4.10 10.45 5.14
CA GLY A 99 4.10 11.88 4.88
C GLY A 99 4.45 12.25 3.44
N CYS A 100 4.14 11.38 2.48
CA CYS A 100 4.39 11.57 1.04
C CYS A 100 5.87 11.69 0.66
N VAL A 101 6.78 11.36 1.57
CA VAL A 101 8.23 11.54 1.41
C VAL A 101 9.03 10.34 1.89
N HIS A 102 8.36 9.23 2.20
CA HIS A 102 9.02 8.00 2.61
C HIS A 102 8.08 6.80 2.50
N TRP A 103 8.56 5.72 1.91
CA TRP A 103 7.86 4.45 1.86
C TRP A 103 8.56 3.42 2.74
N ALA A 104 7.77 2.72 3.54
CA ALA A 104 8.16 1.49 4.22
C ALA A 104 7.15 0.39 3.87
N CYS A 105 7.37 -0.83 4.33
CA CYS A 105 6.38 -1.89 4.17
C CYS A 105 6.37 -2.87 5.34
N LEU A 106 5.22 -3.54 5.48
CA LEU A 106 5.12 -4.79 6.21
C LEU A 106 4.85 -5.92 5.22
N VAL A 107 5.24 -7.14 5.62
CA VAL A 107 4.91 -8.37 4.90
C VAL A 107 4.29 -9.34 5.88
N VAL A 108 3.06 -9.76 5.63
CA VAL A 108 2.44 -10.86 6.37
C VAL A 108 2.80 -12.16 5.66
N ASP A 109 3.44 -13.07 6.38
CA ASP A 109 3.64 -14.45 5.98
C ASP A 109 2.65 -15.33 6.75
N ARG A 110 1.65 -15.83 6.03
CA ARG A 110 0.58 -16.66 6.60
C ARG A 110 1.10 -17.98 7.16
N GLN A 111 2.07 -18.61 6.48
CA GLN A 111 2.56 -19.92 6.91
C GLN A 111 3.43 -19.79 8.14
N ALA A 112 4.32 -18.79 8.17
CA ALA A 112 5.23 -18.55 9.29
C ALA A 112 4.56 -17.90 10.50
N LYS A 113 3.29 -17.52 10.41
CA LYS A 113 2.60 -16.78 11.48
C LYS A 113 3.26 -15.45 11.85
N LEU A 114 3.83 -14.76 10.86
CA LEU A 114 4.72 -13.63 11.09
C LEU A 114 4.32 -12.37 10.30
N VAL A 115 4.48 -11.22 10.95
CA VAL A 115 4.46 -9.91 10.29
C VAL A 115 5.87 -9.32 10.31
N MET A 116 6.50 -9.25 9.15
CA MET A 116 7.84 -8.67 8.95
C MET A 116 7.72 -7.18 8.67
N VAL A 117 8.71 -6.40 9.13
CA VAL A 117 8.78 -4.95 8.91
C VAL A 117 10.05 -4.62 8.14
N ASN A 118 9.92 -3.83 7.07
CA ASN A 118 11.05 -3.30 6.32
C ASN A 118 10.93 -1.77 6.15
N ASP A 119 11.92 -1.04 6.66
CA ASP A 119 12.05 0.40 6.52
C ASP A 119 13.51 0.75 6.21
N ASN A 120 13.79 1.10 4.95
CA ASN A 120 15.15 1.36 4.47
C ASN A 120 15.79 2.63 5.08
N LEU A 121 15.01 3.57 5.63
CA LEU A 121 15.54 4.75 6.31
C LEU A 121 15.79 4.53 7.79
N ASP A 122 15.37 3.38 8.33
CA ASP A 122 15.62 2.93 9.70
C ASP A 122 15.21 3.90 10.81
N LYS A 123 14.32 4.86 10.53
CA LYS A 123 13.93 5.91 11.49
C LYS A 123 13.19 5.29 12.68
N LYS A 124 13.71 5.53 13.90
CA LYS A 124 13.14 4.99 15.16
C LYS A 124 11.65 5.28 15.33
N SER A 125 11.18 6.47 14.93
CA SER A 125 9.76 6.86 15.01
C SER A 125 8.85 6.05 14.09
N ASN A 126 9.32 5.70 12.88
CA ASN A 126 8.58 4.89 11.93
C ASN A 126 8.55 3.42 12.38
N LYS A 127 9.69 2.88 12.84
CA LYS A 127 9.76 1.52 13.41
C LYS A 127 8.73 1.28 14.50
N LYS A 128 8.58 2.23 15.43
CA LYS A 128 7.58 2.13 16.51
C LYS A 128 6.15 2.06 15.95
N LYS A 129 5.83 2.87 14.93
CA LYS A 129 4.50 2.86 14.29
C LYS A 129 4.25 1.55 13.55
N LEU A 130 5.23 1.10 12.76
CA LEU A 130 5.15 -0.15 12.01
C LEU A 130 5.01 -1.36 12.93
N LYS A 131 5.75 -1.39 14.05
CA LYS A 131 5.61 -2.46 15.06
C LYS A 131 4.20 -2.49 15.65
N ASN A 132 3.64 -1.34 16.03
CA ASN A 132 2.29 -1.30 16.58
C ASN A 132 1.25 -1.80 15.56
N VAL A 133 1.41 -1.48 14.27
CA VAL A 133 0.57 -1.99 13.18
C VAL A 133 0.76 -3.51 13.02
N ALA A 134 2.00 -3.99 13.09
CA ALA A 134 2.32 -5.41 13.03
C ALA A 134 1.64 -6.19 14.17
N ASP A 135 1.69 -5.66 15.39
CA ASP A 135 1.05 -6.25 16.57
C ASP A 135 -0.49 -6.32 16.40
N GLU A 136 -1.11 -5.27 15.84
CA GLU A 136 -2.56 -5.25 15.56
C GLU A 136 -2.99 -6.26 14.50
N ILE A 137 -2.18 -6.42 13.45
CA ILE A 137 -2.44 -7.42 12.40
C ILE A 137 -2.20 -8.85 12.93
N GLY A 138 -1.14 -9.04 13.71
CA GLY A 138 -0.82 -10.32 14.33
C GLY A 138 -1.89 -10.79 15.32
N ALA A 139 -2.65 -9.88 15.92
CA ALA A 139 -3.76 -10.21 16.82
C ALA A 139 -5.02 -10.75 16.10
N GLN A 140 -5.05 -10.82 14.76
CA GLN A 140 -6.24 -11.25 14.02
C GLN A 140 -6.33 -12.79 13.80
N TRP A 141 -5.33 -13.59 14.19
CA TRP A 141 -5.20 -15.01 13.80
C TRP A 141 -4.16 -15.83 14.59
#